data_AF-A0A4Y7TJY3-F1
#
_entry.id   AF-A0A4Y7TJY3-F1
#
_cell.length_a   1.000
_cell.length_b   1.000
_cell.length_c   1.000
_cell.angle_alpha   90.00
_cell.angle_beta   90.00
_cell.angle_gamma   90.00
#
_symmetry.space_group_name_H-M   'P 1'
#
loop_
_entity.id
_entity.type
_entity.pdbx_description
1 polymer ?
#
loop_
_entity_poly.entity_id
_entity_poly.type
_entity_poly.pdbx_seq_one_letter_code
_entity_poly.pdbx_strand_id
1 'polypeptide(L)'
;MVLQSGLYTITTKEKGQPIGNTHSIGPSERKNALSLPHGTDAKWQITKEHDDSYTMRLQSNDTAAVNVDSQVFLEYPARHSNTWKIEPQFHQGENTHIILTADGSQDGWAASDDSRVLIKPLIMGPSVPPFFPPNELFVITPV
;
A
#
# COMPACT_ATOMS: atom_id res chain seq x y z
N MET A 1 -10.64 14.00 1.66
CA MET A 1 -9.53 14.55 2.48
C MET A 1 -8.25 13.96 1.92
N VAL A 2 -7.19 14.77 1.79
CA VAL A 2 -5.94 14.34 1.16
C VAL A 2 -4.94 13.96 2.24
N LEU A 3 -4.31 12.79 2.12
CA LEU A 3 -3.31 12.31 3.06
C LEU A 3 -2.07 13.22 3.01
N GLN A 4 -1.52 13.60 4.17
CA GLN A 4 -0.32 14.45 4.25
C GLN A 4 0.95 13.61 4.17
N SER A 5 2.06 14.20 3.73
CA SER A 5 3.37 13.55 3.82
C SER A 5 3.73 13.28 5.29
N GLY A 6 4.28 12.10 5.58
CA GLY A 6 4.60 11.71 6.95
C GLY A 6 4.94 10.23 7.10
N LEU A 7 5.14 9.83 8.36
CA LEU A 7 5.39 8.45 8.74
C LEU A 7 4.07 7.80 9.18
N TYR A 8 3.76 6.64 8.61
CA TYR A 8 2.49 5.95 8.81
C TYR A 8 2.72 4.44 9.03
N THR A 9 1.75 3.79 9.64
CA THR A 9 1.58 2.33 9.55
C THR A 9 0.46 2.02 8.57
N ILE A 10 0.67 1.02 7.71
CA ILE A 10 -0.32 0.55 6.75
C ILE A 10 -0.69 -0.87 7.16
N THR A 11 -1.99 -1.11 7.36
CA THR A 11 -2.50 -2.43 7.77
C THR A 11 -3.64 -2.86 6.87
N THR A 12 -3.80 -4.16 6.65
CA THR A 12 -4.96 -4.70 5.92
C THR A 12 -6.23 -4.51 6.74
N LYS A 13 -7.33 -4.11 6.09
CA LYS A 13 -8.62 -3.99 6.78
C LYS A 13 -9.19 -5.35 7.18
N GLU A 14 -8.98 -6.37 6.34
CA GLU A 14 -9.49 -7.73 6.56
C GLU A 14 -8.99 -8.35 7.86
N LYS A 15 -7.66 -8.29 8.11
CA LYS A 15 -7.01 -9.00 9.20
C LYS A 15 -6.30 -8.09 10.19
N GLY A 16 -6.14 -6.79 9.90
CA GLY A 16 -5.37 -5.87 10.75
C GLY A 16 -3.86 -6.13 10.71
N GLN A 17 -3.37 -6.79 9.67
CA GLN A 17 -1.98 -7.18 9.53
C GLN A 17 -1.17 -6.03 8.91
N PRO A 18 -0.02 -5.64 9.49
CA PRO A 18 0.82 -4.59 8.90
C PRO A 18 1.39 -5.04 7.55
N ILE A 19 1.43 -4.12 6.59
CA ILE A 19 2.04 -4.35 5.28
C ILE A 19 3.52 -3.94 5.33
N GLY A 20 4.42 -4.78 4.80
CA GLY A 20 5.83 -4.45 4.69
C GLY A 20 6.69 -5.67 4.39
N ASN A 21 7.97 -5.59 4.73
CA ASN A 21 8.87 -6.74 4.73
C ASN A 21 9.96 -6.53 5.79
N THR A 22 10.24 -7.57 6.57
CA THR A 22 11.23 -7.55 7.66
C THR A 22 12.59 -8.05 7.23
N HIS A 23 12.70 -8.66 6.05
CA HIS A 23 13.98 -9.12 5.52
C HIS A 23 14.75 -7.96 4.92
N SER A 24 16.07 -7.96 5.16
CA SER A 24 16.98 -7.05 4.48
C SER A 24 16.94 -7.32 2.98
N ILE A 25 16.95 -6.24 2.19
CA ILE A 25 17.00 -6.31 0.73
C ILE A 25 18.42 -5.99 0.31
N GLY A 26 19.08 -6.93 -0.35
CA GLY A 26 20.41 -6.72 -0.93
C GLY A 26 20.38 -5.75 -2.11
N PRO A 27 21.52 -5.16 -2.50
CA PRO A 27 21.58 -4.30 -3.67
C PRO A 27 21.10 -5.03 -4.93
N SER A 28 20.11 -4.48 -5.63
CA SER A 28 19.50 -5.09 -6.83
C SER A 28 18.58 -6.29 -6.57
N GLU A 29 18.25 -6.58 -5.30
CA GLU A 29 17.18 -7.52 -4.98
C GLU A 29 15.83 -6.80 -4.90
N ARG A 30 14.77 -7.54 -5.18
CA ARG A 30 13.40 -7.15 -4.88
C ARG A 30 12.81 -8.18 -3.93
N LYS A 31 12.03 -7.72 -2.97
CA LYS A 31 11.20 -8.60 -2.13
C LYS A 31 9.74 -8.18 -2.24
N ASN A 32 8.83 -9.12 -2.10
CA ASN A 32 7.41 -8.79 -2.07
C ASN A 32 7.09 -7.92 -0.84
N ALA A 33 6.17 -6.98 -1.00
CA ALA A 33 5.44 -6.46 0.15
C ALA A 33 4.48 -7.55 0.64
N LEU A 34 4.49 -7.79 1.95
CA LEU A 34 3.75 -8.87 2.60
C LEU A 34 2.84 -8.32 3.70
N SER A 35 1.74 -9.00 3.95
CA SER A 35 0.96 -8.91 5.18
C SER A 35 1.71 -9.66 6.28
N LEU A 36 2.25 -8.91 7.24
CA LEU A 36 3.12 -9.41 8.30
C LEU A 36 2.30 -9.82 9.53
N PRO A 37 2.86 -10.65 10.44
CA PRO A 37 2.23 -10.96 11.71
C PRO A 37 1.93 -9.68 12.53
N HIS A 38 0.90 -9.75 13.36
CA HIS A 38 0.55 -8.65 14.27
C HIS A 38 1.72 -8.27 15.18
N GLY A 39 1.84 -6.98 15.48
CA GLY A 39 2.92 -6.44 16.31
C GLY A 39 4.25 -6.26 15.58
N THR A 40 4.34 -6.62 14.30
CA THR A 40 5.52 -6.31 13.49
C THR A 40 5.62 -4.81 13.22
N ASP A 41 6.78 -4.21 13.51
CA ASP A 41 7.03 -2.79 13.21
C ASP A 41 7.28 -2.61 11.70
N ALA A 42 6.31 -2.05 10.99
CA ALA A 42 6.38 -1.78 9.56
C ALA A 42 5.90 -0.34 9.27
N LYS A 43 6.85 0.60 9.37
CA LYS A 43 6.60 2.02 9.17
C LYS A 43 6.89 2.44 7.73
N TRP A 44 5.99 3.22 7.17
CA TRP A 44 6.02 3.72 5.81
C TRP A 44 6.19 5.23 5.83
N GLN A 45 7.26 5.71 5.19
CA GLN A 45 7.37 7.10 4.81
C GLN A 45 6.53 7.30 3.53
N ILE A 46 5.40 7.99 3.68
CA ILE A 46 4.55 8.38 2.57
C ILE A 46 4.87 9.84 2.24
N THR A 47 5.26 10.11 1.01
CA THR A 47 5.59 11.45 0.54
C THR A 47 4.61 11.82 -0.55
N LYS A 48 3.86 12.90 -0.32
CA LYS A 48 2.98 13.50 -1.32
C LYS A 48 3.84 14.14 -2.41
N GLU A 49 3.56 13.77 -3.64
CA GLU A 49 4.13 14.34 -4.86
C GLU A 49 3.14 15.32 -5.50
N HIS A 50 3.33 15.63 -6.78
CA HIS A 50 2.37 16.41 -7.58
C HIS A 50 1.06 15.62 -7.80
N ASP A 51 -0.04 16.35 -8.05
CA ASP A 51 -1.34 15.82 -8.48
C ASP A 51 -1.98 14.76 -7.56
N ASP A 52 -1.84 14.95 -6.23
CA ASP A 52 -2.36 14.04 -5.21
C ASP A 52 -1.88 12.58 -5.37
N SER A 53 -0.69 12.42 -5.97
CA SER A 53 0.03 11.17 -6.03
C SER A 53 1.07 11.07 -4.90
N TYR A 54 1.54 9.86 -4.63
CA TYR A 54 2.38 9.56 -3.47
C TYR A 54 3.51 8.60 -3.85
N THR A 55 4.70 8.85 -3.31
CA THR A 55 5.74 7.83 -3.21
C THR A 55 5.71 7.22 -1.81
N MET A 56 6.02 5.93 -1.72
CA MET A 56 5.92 5.15 -0.49
C MET A 56 7.21 4.37 -0.27
N ARG A 57 7.86 4.60 0.87
CA ARG A 57 9.10 3.92 1.26
C ARG A 57 8.95 3.23 2.60
N LEU A 58 9.38 1.98 2.68
CA LEU A 58 9.44 1.25 3.94
C LEU A 58 10.70 1.69 4.71
N GLN A 59 10.50 2.19 5.93
CA GLN A 59 11.59 2.80 6.72
C GLN A 59 12.62 1.78 7.19
N SER A 60 12.21 0.55 7.49
CA SER A 60 13.06 -0.48 8.10
C SER A 60 14.26 -0.88 7.24
N ASN A 61 14.14 -0.77 5.92
CA ASN A 61 15.17 -1.17 4.95
C ASN A 61 15.35 -0.16 3.79
N ASP A 62 14.77 1.05 3.92
CA ASP A 62 14.84 2.15 2.96
C ASP A 62 14.40 1.80 1.52
N THR A 63 13.48 0.84 1.38
CA THR A 63 13.02 0.34 0.08
C THR A 63 11.78 1.08 -0.41
N ALA A 64 11.67 1.30 -1.72
CA ALA A 64 10.49 1.90 -2.33
C ALA A 64 9.47 0.83 -2.74
N ALA A 65 8.18 1.11 -2.56
CA ALA A 65 7.12 0.28 -3.13
C ALA A 65 6.99 0.52 -4.63
N VAL A 66 7.09 -0.55 -5.41
CA VAL A 66 7.06 -0.54 -6.87
C VAL A 66 6.07 -1.57 -7.42
N ASN A 67 5.47 -1.29 -8.56
CA ASN A 67 4.64 -2.24 -9.30
C ASN A 67 5.53 -3.05 -10.25
N VAL A 68 5.58 -4.37 -10.07
CA VAL A 68 6.28 -5.29 -10.97
C VAL A 68 5.43 -6.55 -11.12
N ASP A 69 5.14 -6.98 -12.35
CA ASP A 69 4.41 -8.21 -12.66
C ASP A 69 3.13 -8.39 -11.82
N SER A 70 2.32 -7.32 -11.74
CA SER A 70 1.05 -7.27 -11.00
C SER A 70 1.19 -7.57 -9.51
N GLN A 71 2.33 -7.22 -8.92
CA GLN A 71 2.66 -7.38 -7.51
C GLN A 71 3.35 -6.13 -6.97
N VAL A 72 3.14 -5.86 -5.69
CA VAL A 72 3.86 -4.81 -4.97
C VAL A 72 5.18 -5.40 -4.48
N PHE A 73 6.27 -4.89 -5.04
CA PHE A 73 7.62 -5.20 -4.60
C PHE A 73 8.23 -4.03 -3.84
N LEU A 74 9.24 -4.35 -3.03
CA LEU A 74 10.13 -3.44 -2.33
C LEU A 74 11.49 -3.51 -3.01
N GLU A 75 11.99 -2.38 -3.50
CA GLU A 75 13.23 -2.29 -4.28
C GLU A 75 14.25 -1.35 -3.61
N TYR A 76 15.52 -1.79 -3.55
CA TYR A 76 16.66 -0.97 -3.17
C TYR A 76 17.93 -1.25 -4.03
N PRO A 77 18.62 -0.22 -4.56
CA PRO A 77 18.12 1.16 -4.68
C PRO A 77 16.89 1.18 -5.59
N ALA A 78 15.97 2.12 -5.35
CA ALA A 78 14.78 2.28 -6.21
C ALA A 78 15.22 2.63 -7.63
N ARG A 79 15.04 1.69 -8.57
CA ARG A 79 15.29 1.89 -10.01
C ARG A 79 14.02 2.34 -10.71
N HIS A 80 12.88 2.00 -10.13
CA HIS A 80 11.56 2.38 -10.57
C HIS A 80 10.98 3.37 -9.56
N SER A 81 10.43 4.47 -10.06
CA SER A 81 9.61 5.36 -9.26
C SER A 81 8.16 5.09 -9.64
N ASN A 82 7.44 4.37 -8.77
CA ASN A 82 5.99 4.24 -8.89
C ASN A 82 5.35 5.28 -7.98
N THR A 83 4.43 6.03 -8.57
CA THR A 83 3.51 6.87 -7.83
C THR A 83 2.20 6.12 -7.59
N TRP A 84 1.63 6.35 -6.41
CA TRP A 84 0.41 5.72 -5.93
C TRP A 84 -0.63 6.80 -5.68
N LYS A 85 -1.90 6.49 -5.89
CA LYS A 85 -3.01 7.35 -5.51
C LYS A 85 -3.70 6.74 -4.29
N ILE A 86 -3.79 7.51 -3.20
CA ILE A 86 -4.38 7.05 -1.95
C ILE A 86 -5.72 7.74 -1.79
N GLU A 87 -6.81 6.98 -1.88
CA GLU A 87 -8.17 7.52 -1.82
C GLU A 87 -8.89 7.09 -0.55
N PRO A 88 -9.50 8.03 0.19
CA PRO A 88 -10.19 7.72 1.43
C PRO A 88 -11.51 6.98 1.16
N GLN A 89 -11.76 5.93 1.95
CA GLN A 89 -12.99 5.14 1.99
C GLN A 89 -13.59 5.16 3.40
N PHE A 90 -13.71 6.36 3.98
CA PHE A 90 -14.08 6.53 5.40
C PHE A 90 -15.48 6.03 5.76
N HIS A 91 -16.37 5.87 4.77
CA HIS A 91 -17.67 5.21 4.99
C HIS A 91 -17.54 3.71 5.29
N GLN A 92 -16.37 3.10 5.03
CA GLN A 92 -16.06 1.70 5.35
C GLN A 92 -15.12 1.56 6.58
N GLY A 93 -14.92 2.66 7.29
CA GLY A 93 -14.24 2.71 8.58
C GLY A 93 -13.22 3.83 8.69
N GLU A 94 -12.81 4.09 9.92
CA GLU A 94 -11.83 5.13 10.22
C GLU A 94 -10.49 4.85 9.54
N ASN A 95 -9.84 5.92 9.05
CA ASN A 95 -8.52 5.87 8.42
C ASN A 95 -8.39 4.81 7.30
N THR A 96 -9.52 4.43 6.69
CA THR A 96 -9.60 3.37 5.69
C THR A 96 -9.46 3.98 4.30
N HIS A 97 -8.60 3.39 3.48
CA HIS A 97 -8.22 3.88 2.16
C HIS A 97 -8.10 2.73 1.16
N ILE A 98 -8.23 3.04 -0.13
CA ILE A 98 -7.70 2.22 -1.22
C ILE A 98 -6.38 2.82 -1.70
N ILE A 99 -5.49 1.98 -2.23
CA ILE A 99 -4.21 2.38 -2.80
C ILE A 99 -4.21 1.96 -4.26
N LEU A 100 -4.30 2.93 -5.16
CA LEU A 100 -4.34 2.73 -6.61
C LEU A 100 -2.97 3.04 -7.21
N THR A 101 -2.68 2.46 -8.37
CA THR A 101 -1.62 2.96 -9.23
C THR A 101 -1.98 4.36 -9.75
N ALA A 102 -0.98 5.24 -9.93
CA ALA A 102 -1.21 6.61 -10.39
C ALA A 102 -1.24 6.76 -11.93
N ASP A 103 -1.20 5.65 -12.68
CA ASP A 103 -1.19 5.65 -14.15
C ASP A 103 -2.59 5.85 -14.79
N GLY A 104 -3.62 6.05 -13.96
CA GLY A 104 -4.99 6.24 -14.40
C GLY A 104 -5.77 4.94 -14.59
N SER A 105 -5.15 3.78 -14.38
CA SER A 105 -5.86 2.51 -14.31
C SER A 105 -6.74 2.43 -13.04
N GLN A 106 -7.59 1.40 -12.96
CA GLN A 106 -8.34 1.07 -11.73
C GLN A 106 -7.63 -0.04 -10.94
N ASP A 107 -6.34 -0.26 -11.22
CA ASP A 107 -5.55 -1.27 -10.56
C ASP A 107 -5.01 -0.74 -9.24
N GLY A 108 -5.17 -1.53 -8.19
CA GLY A 108 -4.77 -1.15 -6.85
C GLY A 108 -4.26 -2.33 -6.04
N TRP A 109 -3.79 -2.01 -4.85
CA TRP A 109 -3.27 -2.97 -3.90
C TRP A 109 -4.40 -3.90 -3.43
N ALA A 110 -4.10 -5.19 -3.37
CA ALA A 110 -4.97 -6.17 -2.77
C ALA A 110 -4.14 -7.20 -1.99
N ALA A 111 -4.46 -7.40 -0.71
CA ALA A 111 -3.90 -8.48 0.06
C ALA A 111 -4.41 -9.84 -0.47
N SER A 112 -3.50 -10.78 -0.67
CA SER A 112 -3.79 -12.15 -1.07
C SER A 112 -3.65 -13.13 0.08
N ASP A 113 -4.20 -14.34 -0.11
CA ASP A 113 -4.17 -15.41 0.89
C ASP A 113 -2.76 -15.91 1.22
N ASP A 114 -1.83 -15.84 0.26
CA ASP A 114 -0.42 -16.16 0.45
C ASP A 114 0.37 -15.01 1.11
N SER A 115 -0.35 -14.04 1.69
CA SER A 115 0.16 -12.86 2.38
C SER A 115 0.87 -11.85 1.47
N ARG A 116 0.90 -12.01 0.15
CA ARG A 116 1.47 -10.98 -0.74
C ARG A 116 0.50 -9.82 -0.90
N VAL A 117 1.03 -8.71 -1.40
CA VAL A 117 0.21 -7.60 -1.90
C VAL A 117 0.28 -7.61 -3.42
N LEU A 118 -0.85 -7.90 -4.04
CA LEU A 118 -1.02 -7.94 -5.49
C LEU A 118 -1.47 -6.59 -6.01
N ILE A 119 -1.31 -6.39 -7.32
CA ILE A 119 -1.88 -5.26 -8.06
C ILE A 119 -2.86 -5.82 -9.07
N LYS A 120 -4.12 -5.47 -8.92
CA LYS A 120 -5.21 -5.95 -9.77
C LYS A 120 -6.32 -4.90 -9.86
N PRO A 121 -7.23 -4.99 -10.85
CA PRO A 121 -8.43 -4.18 -10.86
C PRO A 121 -9.20 -4.35 -9.54
N LEU A 122 -9.50 -3.23 -8.87
CA LEU A 122 -10.26 -3.28 -7.62
C LEU A 122 -11.72 -3.64 -7.88
N ILE A 123 -12.29 -4.46 -7.01
CA ILE A 123 -13.69 -4.88 -7.06
C ILE A 123 -14.53 -3.79 -6.41
N MET A 124 -15.44 -3.20 -7.19
CA MET A 124 -16.35 -2.16 -6.74
C MET A 124 -17.78 -2.69 -6.66
N GLY A 125 -18.36 -2.67 -5.46
CA GLY A 125 -19.74 -3.08 -5.22
C GLY A 125 -20.77 -2.05 -5.72
N PRO A 126 -21.98 -2.48 -6.12
CA PRO A 126 -23.00 -1.62 -6.72
C PRO A 126 -23.80 -0.79 -5.69
N SER A 127 -23.11 -0.06 -4.81
CA SER A 127 -23.72 0.81 -3.79
C SER A 127 -23.30 2.27 -3.95
N VAL A 128 -24.00 3.19 -3.28
CA VAL A 128 -23.63 4.61 -3.21
C VAL A 128 -23.56 5.04 -1.73
N PRO A 129 -22.36 5.30 -1.16
CA PRO A 129 -21.04 5.15 -1.78
C PRO A 129 -20.68 3.68 -2.09
N PRO A 130 -19.74 3.42 -3.02
CA PRO A 130 -19.34 2.07 -3.39
C PRO A 130 -18.69 1.33 -2.24
N PHE A 131 -18.92 0.02 -2.16
CA PHE A 131 -18.26 -0.87 -1.22
C PHE A 131 -17.04 -1.54 -1.86
N PHE A 132 -15.97 -1.76 -1.10
CA PHE A 132 -14.77 -2.46 -1.55
C PHE A 132 -14.53 -3.67 -0.62
N PRO A 133 -14.10 -4.83 -1.14
CA PRO A 133 -13.74 -5.96 -0.31
C PRO A 133 -12.69 -5.61 0.75
N PRO A 134 -12.75 -6.20 1.97
CA PRO A 134 -11.81 -5.89 3.04
C PRO A 134 -10.33 -6.15 2.71
N ASN A 135 -10.02 -7.06 1.78
CA ASN A 135 -8.65 -7.34 1.36
C ASN A 135 -8.10 -6.29 0.36
N GLU A 136 -8.94 -5.41 -0.15
CA GLU A 136 -8.57 -4.28 -1.03
C GLU A 136 -8.55 -2.94 -0.27
N LEU A 137 -8.89 -2.98 1.02
CA LEU A 137 -8.92 -1.84 1.91
C LEU A 137 -7.72 -1.87 2.87
N PHE A 138 -7.11 -0.70 3.07
CA PHE A 138 -5.96 -0.51 3.95
C PHE A 138 -6.24 0.59 4.97
N VAL A 139 -5.91 0.34 6.23
CA VAL A 139 -5.97 1.33 7.29
C VAL A 139 -4.59 1.99 7.40
N ILE A 140 -4.55 3.31 7.19
CA ILE A 140 -3.32 4.12 7.17
C ILE A 140 -3.38 5.09 8.35
N THR A 141 -2.54 4.87 9.36
CA THR A 141 -2.53 5.65 10.59
C THR A 141 -1.17 6.31 10.81
N PRO A 142 -1.11 7.59 11.21
CA PRO A 142 0.14 8.26 11.52
C PRO A 142 0.84 7.59 12.71
N VAL A 143 2.17 7.56 12.69
CA VAL A 143 3.03 7.07 13.78
C VAL A 143 3.23 8.15 14.84
#